data_AF-A0A850MK38-F1
#
_entry.id   AF-A0A850MK38-F1
#
_cell.length_a   1.000
_cell.length_b   1.000
_cell.length_c   1.000
_cell.angle_alpha   90.00
_cell.angle_beta   90.00
_cell.angle_gamma   90.00
#
_symmetry.space_group_name_H-M   'P 1'
#
loop_
_entity.id
_entity.type
_entity.pdbx_description
1 polymer ?
#
loop_
_entity_poly.entity_id
_entity_poly.type
_entity_poly.pdbx_seq_one_letter_code
_entity_poly.pdbx_strand_id
1 'polypeptide(L)' 'MKVSGKLPYIKLRTRDRPVIPTGLSTLDQVLLGGFRKDSIVHFYGDPGAGKTTFAMQILANIIGQGWRG' A
#
# COMPACT_ATOMS: atom_id res chain seq x y z
N MET A 1 27.72 -36.67 6.60
CA MET A 1 27.07 -36.71 5.27
C MET A 1 26.56 -35.31 4.96
N LYS A 2 27.22 -34.57 4.06
CA LYS A 2 26.97 -33.14 3.79
C LYS A 2 26.14 -33.05 2.51
N VAL A 3 24.83 -32.83 2.62
CA VAL A 3 23.97 -32.64 1.43
C VAL A 3 24.20 -31.22 0.93
N SER A 4 25.22 -31.07 0.07
CA SER A 4 25.57 -29.82 -0.62
C SER A 4 24.82 -29.77 -1.95
N GLY A 5 23.55 -29.37 -1.89
CA GLY A 5 22.76 -29.05 -3.07
C GLY A 5 22.08 -27.70 -2.84
N LYS A 6 22.46 -26.67 -3.62
CA LYS A 6 21.69 -25.42 -3.66
C LYS A 6 20.30 -25.75 -4.18
N LEU A 7 19.30 -25.69 -3.30
CA LEU A 7 17.89 -25.81 -3.67
C LEU A 7 17.53 -24.68 -4.63
N PRO A 8 16.88 -24.94 -5.78
CA PRO A 8 16.50 -23.90 -6.73
C PRO A 8 15.23 -23.20 -6.24
N TYR A 9 15.32 -22.41 -5.16
CA TYR A 9 14.21 -21.55 -4.78
C TYR A 9 14.21 -20.31 -5.69
N ILE A 10 13.07 -20.04 -6.31
CA ILE A 10 12.78 -18.75 -6.93
C ILE A 10 12.96 -17.70 -5.84
N LYS A 11 13.91 -16.79 -6.04
CA LYS A 11 14.07 -15.64 -5.15
C LYS A 11 12.87 -14.74 -5.34
N LEU A 12 11.85 -14.92 -4.49
CA LEU A 12 10.68 -14.03 -4.45
C LEU A 12 11.20 -12.62 -4.19
N ARG A 13 11.19 -11.79 -5.23
CA ARG A 13 11.43 -10.37 -5.07
C ARG A 13 10.17 -9.78 -4.46
N THR A 14 10.17 -9.60 -3.15
CA THR A 14 9.35 -8.53 -2.56
C THR A 14 9.89 -7.24 -3.15
N ARG A 15 9.18 -6.68 -4.15
CA ARG A 15 9.53 -5.37 -4.70
C ARG A 15 9.40 -4.39 -3.55
N ASP A 16 10.51 -3.83 -3.11
CA ASP A 16 10.49 -2.74 -2.15
C ASP A 16 10.03 -1.51 -2.92
N ARG A 17 8.70 -1.28 -2.90
CA ARG A 17 8.07 -0.19 -3.63
C ARG A 17 7.98 1.03 -2.72
N PRO A 18 8.22 2.24 -3.26
CA PRO A 18 7.95 3.47 -2.55
C PRO A 18 6.54 3.46 -1.95
N VAL A 19 6.40 4.01 -0.75
CA VAL A 19 5.11 4.23 -0.09
C VAL A 19 4.63 5.64 -0.35
N ILE A 20 3.32 5.79 -0.54
CA ILE A 20 2.60 7.04 -0.68
C ILE A 20 1.74 7.18 0.60
N PRO A 21 2.10 8.08 1.52
CA PRO A 21 1.31 8.32 2.73
C PRO A 21 -0.11 8.74 2.39
N THR A 22 -1.10 8.20 3.09
CA THR A 22 -2.51 8.52 2.89
C THR A 22 -2.91 9.85 3.54
N GLY A 23 -2.08 10.36 4.46
CA GLY A 23 -2.37 11.54 5.27
C GLY A 23 -3.35 11.26 6.42
N LEU A 24 -3.72 10.00 6.62
CA LEU A 24 -4.51 9.52 7.76
C LEU A 24 -3.57 8.73 8.68
N SER A 25 -3.12 9.34 9.76
CA SER A 25 -2.05 8.80 10.62
C SER A 25 -2.29 7.35 11.07
N THR A 26 -3.51 7.01 11.48
CA THR A 26 -3.87 5.66 11.90
C THR A 26 -3.81 4.66 10.74
N LEU A 27 -4.28 5.06 9.55
CA LEU A 27 -4.22 4.18 8.37
C LEU A 27 -2.77 3.98 7.91
N ASP A 28 -1.96 5.04 7.93
CA ASP A 28 -0.54 4.96 7.58
C ASP A 28 0.21 4.03 8.54
N GLN A 29 -0.12 4.03 9.83
CA GLN A 29 0.45 3.07 10.80
C GLN A 29 0.09 1.63 10.44
N VAL A 30 -1.18 1.35 10.13
CA VAL A 30 -1.64 0.00 9.73
C VAL A 30 -0.99 -0.47 8.43
N LEU A 31 -0.80 0.46 7.49
CA LEU A 31 -0.20 0.18 6.17
C LEU A 31 1.33 0.25 6.16
N LEU A 32 1.98 0.49 7.31
CA LEU A 32 3.44 0.64 7.43
C LEU A 32 3.99 1.79 6.55
N GLY A 33 3.33 2.94 6.59
CA GLY A 33 3.73 4.19 5.93
C GLY A 33 2.85 4.63 4.75
N GLY A 34 1.82 3.85 4.39
CA GLY A 34 0.84 4.21 3.37
C GLY A 34 0.74 3.20 2.21
N PHE A 35 0.17 3.63 1.09
CA PHE A 35 -0.03 2.75 -0.06
C PHE A 35 1.27 2.47 -0.80
N ARG A 36 1.46 1.23 -1.27
CA ARG A 36 2.58 0.91 -2.14
C ARG A 36 2.35 1.50 -3.53
N LYS A 37 3.36 2.18 -4.07
CA LYS A 37 3.32 2.68 -5.45
C LYS A 37 3.00 1.54 -6.43
N ASP A 38 2.21 1.83 -7.46
CA ASP A 38 1.76 0.89 -8.49
C ASP A 38 0.95 -0.30 -7.94
N SER A 39 0.24 -0.10 -6.82
CA SER A 39 -0.71 -1.07 -6.28
C SER A 39 -2.15 -0.72 -6.66
N ILE A 40 -3.01 -1.73 -6.68
CA ILE A 40 -4.46 -1.56 -6.78
C ILE A 40 -5.01 -1.67 -5.36
N VAL A 41 -5.76 -0.66 -4.93
CA VAL A 41 -6.41 -0.61 -3.61
C VAL A 41 -7.92 -0.70 -3.84
N HIS A 42 -8.59 -1.61 -3.13
CA HIS A 42 -10.03 -1.79 -3.19
C HIS A 42 -10.68 -1.49 -1.84
N PHE A 43 -11.58 -0.52 -1.80
CA PHE A 43 -12.40 -0.23 -0.63
C PHE A 43 -13.70 -1.02 -0.72
N TYR A 44 -13.92 -1.94 0.22
CA TYR A 44 -15.12 -2.78 0.29
C TYR A 44 -15.95 -2.45 1.53
N GLY A 45 -17.27 -2.62 1.44
CA GLY A 45 -18.22 -2.41 2.53
C GLY A 45 -19.64 -2.16 2.02
N ASP A 46 -20.61 -2.07 2.93
CA ASP A 46 -22.04 -1.91 2.62
C ASP A 46 -22.36 -0.59 1.90
N PRO A 47 -23.49 -0.50 1.17
CA PRO A 47 -24.02 0.77 0.68
C PRO A 47 -24.12 1.80 1.80
N GLY A 48 -23.68 3.04 1.55
CA GLY A 48 -23.68 4.10 2.57
C GLY A 48 -22.51 4.08 3.56
N ALA A 49 -21.61 3.09 3.55
CA ALA A 49 -20.47 3.00 4.47
C ALA A 49 -19.37 4.08 4.27
N GLY A 50 -19.58 5.07 3.39
CA GLY A 50 -18.65 6.18 3.20
C GLY A 50 -17.41 5.91 2.33
N LYS A 51 -17.36 4.79 1.58
CA LYS A 51 -16.20 4.41 0.73
C LYS A 51 -15.73 5.54 -0.21
N THR A 52 -16.66 6.19 -0.90
CA THR A 52 -16.36 7.32 -1.80
C THR A 52 -15.80 8.50 -1.03
N THR A 53 -16.42 8.87 0.10
CA THR A 53 -15.95 9.95 0.96
C THR A 53 -14.54 9.67 1.49
N PHE A 54 -14.29 8.44 1.92
CA PHE A 54 -12.99 8.00 2.42
C PHE A 54 -11.90 8.05 1.33
N ALA A 55 -12.19 7.55 0.13
CA ALA A 55 -11.28 7.62 -1.00
C ALA A 55 -10.97 9.07 -1.39
N MET A 56 -11.98 9.96 -1.39
CA MET A 56 -11.80 11.38 -1.69
C MET A 56 -10.96 12.10 -0.63
N GLN A 57 -11.12 11.78 0.65
CA GLN A 57 -10.29 12.34 1.72
C GLN A 57 -8.82 11.95 1.54
N ILE A 58 -8.55 10.68 1.26
CA ILE A 58 -7.18 10.22 0.99
C ILE A 58 -6.60 10.94 -0.24
N LEU A 59 -7.37 11.07 -1.32
CA LEU A 59 -6.93 11.78 -2.52
C LEU A 59 -6.62 13.25 -2.24
N ALA A 60 -7.50 13.95 -1.52
CA ALA A 60 -7.30 15.35 -1.14
C ALA A 60 -6.03 15.53 -0.29
N ASN A 61 -5.80 14.64 0.68
CA ASN A 61 -4.60 14.64 1.51
C ASN A 61 -3.33 14.43 0.70
N ILE A 62 -3.32 13.44 -0.20
CA ILE A 62 -2.18 13.11 -1.06
C ILE A 62 -1.82 14.32 -1.95
N ILE A 63 -2.82 14.94 -2.59
CA ILE A 63 -2.61 16.14 -3.41
C ILE A 63 -2.11 17.31 -2.56
N GLY A 64 -2.68 17.51 -1.37
CA GLY A 64 -2.29 18.57 -0.44
C GLY A 64 -0.84 18.45 0.05
N GLN A 65 -0.29 17.24 0.08
CA GLN A 65 1.13 16.98 0.39
C GLN A 65 2.07 17.24 -0.80
N GLY A 66 1.54 17.69 -1.94
CA GLY A 66 2.32 17.97 -3.14
C GLY A 66 2.63 16.73 -3.97
N TRP A 67 1.94 15.61 -3.74
CA TRP A 67 2.10 14.44 -4.60
C TRP A 67 1.67 14.77 -6.03
N ARG A 68 2.61 14.60 -6.95
CA ARG A 68 2.43 14.75 -8.39
C ARG A 68 2.84 13.42 -9.00
N GLY A 69 1.87 12.53 -9.13
CA GLY A 69 2.02 11.22 -9.78
C GLY A 69 2.32 11.34 -11.26
#